data_AF-A0A2L2Z1W9-F1
#
_entry.id   AF-A0A2L2Z1W9-F1
#
_cell.length_a   1.000
_cell.length_b   1.000
_cell.length_c   1.000
_cell.angle_alpha   90.00
_cell.angle_beta   90.00
_cell.angle_gamma   90.00
#
_symmetry.space_group_name_H-M   'P 1'
#
loop_
_entity.id
_entity.type
_entity.pdbx_description
1 polymer ?
#
loop_
_entity_poly.entity_id
_entity_poly.type
_entity_poly.pdbx_seq_one_letter_code
_entity_poly.pdbx_strand_id
1 'polypeptide(L)'
;PFSFLGTVYSHLDTPFSSTELEAAIRRTKNTAPGPDRIPAILIKFIHSRYPTKLLNFFNVVQDTAQPPCSWTQAKIVPILKPGKNPSEI
;
A
#
# COMPACT_ATOMS: atom_id res chain seq x y z
N PRO A 1 5.22 2.19 32.99
CA PRO A 1 5.58 2.95 31.77
C PRO A 1 6.03 1.99 30.66
N PHE A 2 5.21 1.83 29.62
CA PHE A 2 5.55 0.97 28.48
C PHE A 2 6.72 1.60 27.71
N SER A 3 7.94 1.19 28.01
CA SER A 3 9.09 1.41 27.12
C SER A 3 8.80 0.63 25.84
N PHE A 4 8.39 1.36 24.80
CA PHE A 4 8.18 0.83 23.46
C PHE A 4 9.41 -0.01 23.06
N LEU A 5 9.18 -1.15 22.43
CA LEU A 5 10.16 -2.19 22.03
C LEU A 5 11.14 -1.69 20.94
N GLY A 6 11.71 -0.49 21.08
CA GLY A 6 12.51 0.18 20.06
C GLY A 6 13.74 -0.59 19.61
N THR A 7 14.25 -1.52 20.44
CA THR A 7 15.39 -2.37 20.09
C THR A 7 15.02 -3.60 19.25
N VAL A 8 13.76 -4.07 19.27
CA VAL A 8 13.34 -5.28 18.55
C VAL A 8 12.93 -4.96 17.10
N TYR A 9 12.47 -3.74 16.85
CA TYR A 9 11.94 -3.30 15.56
C TYR A 9 12.76 -2.21 14.87
N SER A 10 14.02 -2.01 15.26
CA SER A 10 14.91 -1.00 14.66
C SER A 10 15.04 -1.10 13.13
N HIS A 11 14.80 -2.28 12.56
CA HIS A 11 14.76 -2.48 11.11
C HIS A 11 13.55 -1.80 10.43
N LEU A 12 12.45 -1.58 11.13
CA LEU A 12 11.25 -0.90 10.60
C LEU A 12 11.48 0.60 10.40
N ASP A 13 12.47 1.18 11.09
CA ASP A 13 12.86 2.58 10.93
C ASP A 13 13.87 2.78 9.78
N THR A 14 14.26 1.70 9.08
CA THR A 14 15.17 1.79 7.93
C THR A 14 14.39 1.96 6.62
N PRO A 15 14.97 2.63 5.61
CA PRO A 15 14.33 2.74 4.30
C PRO A 15 14.07 1.36 3.69
N PHE A 16 12.97 1.21 2.97
CA PHE A 16 12.68 -0.02 2.23
C PHE A 16 13.84 -0.39 1.29
N SER A 17 14.11 -1.69 1.24
CA SER A 17 15.04 -2.32 0.33
C SER A 17 14.38 -2.70 -1.00
N SER A 18 15.19 -2.94 -2.03
CA SER A 18 14.71 -3.46 -3.32
C SER A 18 14.03 -4.82 -3.18
N THR A 19 14.54 -5.68 -2.29
CA THR A 19 13.96 -7.01 -2.00
C THR A 19 12.56 -6.91 -1.40
N GLU A 20 12.35 -5.97 -0.48
CA GLU A 20 11.04 -5.72 0.11
C GLU A 20 10.05 -5.19 -0.93
N LEU A 21 10.47 -4.25 -1.77
CA LEU A 21 9.64 -3.74 -2.86
C LEU A 21 9.26 -4.86 -3.84
N GLU A 22 10.22 -5.68 -4.28
CA GLU A 22 9.98 -6.83 -5.16
C GLU A 22 8.98 -7.82 -4.53
N ALA A 23 9.16 -8.14 -3.25
CA ALA A 23 8.26 -9.02 -2.52
C ALA A 23 6.84 -8.43 -2.41
N ALA A 24 6.72 -7.12 -2.16
CA ALA A 24 5.45 -6.43 -2.11
C ALA A 24 4.74 -6.45 -3.46
N ILE A 25 5.44 -6.07 -4.54
CA ILE A 25 4.93 -6.05 -5.91
C ILE A 25 4.42 -7.43 -6.34
N ARG A 26 5.17 -8.50 -6.03
CA ARG A 26 4.76 -9.88 -6.33
C ARG A 26 3.48 -10.30 -5.60
N ARG A 27 3.26 -9.79 -4.38
CA ARG A 27 2.06 -10.09 -3.56
C ARG A 27 0.86 -9.23 -3.95
N THR A 28 1.06 -8.06 -4.56
CA THR A 28 -0.03 -7.15 -4.95
C THR A 28 -0.92 -7.78 -6.02
N LYS A 29 -2.22 -7.93 -5.75
CA LYS A 29 -3.22 -8.41 -6.71
C LYS A 29 -3.75 -7.26 -7.57
N ASN A 30 -4.25 -7.56 -8.76
CA ASN A 30 -4.94 -6.58 -9.58
C ASN A 30 -6.39 -6.48 -9.11
N THR A 31 -6.71 -5.45 -8.34
CA THR A 31 -8.07 -5.13 -7.85
C THR A 31 -8.55 -3.81 -8.44
N ALA A 32 -9.79 -3.43 -8.15
CA ALA A 32 -10.29 -2.10 -8.46
C ALA A 32 -9.37 -1.03 -7.83
N PRO A 33 -9.04 0.05 -8.55
CA PRO A 33 -8.21 1.14 -8.02
C PRO A 33 -8.95 1.89 -6.91
N GLY A 34 -8.17 2.51 -6.02
CA GLY A 34 -8.69 3.41 -4.99
C GLY A 34 -9.12 4.76 -5.55
N PRO A 35 -9.41 5.74 -4.68
CA PRO A 35 -9.73 7.11 -5.07
C PRO A 35 -8.62 7.80 -5.91
N ASP A 36 -7.38 7.32 -5.80
CA ASP A 36 -6.23 7.78 -6.60
C ASP A 36 -6.29 7.36 -8.08
N ARG A 37 -7.19 6.43 -8.43
CA ARG A 37 -7.35 5.87 -9.78
C ARG A 37 -6.09 5.17 -10.32
N ILE A 38 -5.17 4.78 -9.44
CA ILE A 38 -3.93 4.08 -9.84
C ILE A 38 -4.15 2.57 -9.65
N PRO A 39 -4.32 1.78 -10.73
CA PRO A 39 -4.48 0.35 -10.60
C PRO A 39 -3.13 -0.33 -10.33
N ALA A 40 -3.14 -1.45 -9.61
CA ALA A 40 -1.92 -2.20 -9.28
C ALA A 40 -1.11 -2.63 -10.52
N ILE A 41 -1.76 -2.83 -11.67
CA ILE A 41 -1.08 -3.15 -12.93
C ILE A 41 -0.14 -2.04 -13.39
N LEU A 42 -0.50 -0.77 -13.14
CA LEU A 42 0.34 0.38 -13.49
C LEU A 42 1.58 0.42 -12.59
N ILE A 43 1.42 0.16 -11.30
CA ILE A 43 2.55 0.09 -10.36
C ILE A 43 3.51 -1.05 -10.75
N LYS A 44 2.99 -2.22 -11.14
CA LYS A 44 3.80 -3.34 -11.66
C LYS A 44 4.57 -2.98 -12.93
N PHE A 45 3.93 -2.26 -13.85
CA PHE A 45 4.58 -1.76 -15.07
C PHE A 45 5.68 -0.73 -14.75
N ILE A 46 5.42 0.20 -13.82
CA ILE A 46 6.43 1.17 -13.38
C ILE A 46 7.59 0.43 -12.71
N HIS A 47 7.31 -0.57 -11.87
CA HIS A 47 8.34 -1.38 -11.24
C HIS A 47 9.24 -2.09 -12.27
N SER A 48 8.66 -2.68 -13.32
CA SER A 48 9.45 -3.37 -14.35
C SER A 48 10.33 -2.42 -15.17
N ARG A 49 9.93 -1.16 -15.34
CA ARG A 49 10.66 -0.17 -16.14
C ARG A 49 11.60 0.73 -15.33
N TYR A 50 11.21 1.07 -14.10
CA TYR A 50 11.85 2.08 -13.25
C TYR A 50 11.87 1.65 -11.77
N PRO A 51 12.43 0.48 -11.43
CA PRO A 51 12.36 -0.07 -10.06
C PRO A 51 12.99 0.86 -9.02
N THR A 52 14.13 1.48 -9.32
CA THR A 52 14.82 2.42 -8.42
C THR A 52 14.01 3.69 -8.18
N LYS A 53 13.31 4.21 -9.20
CA LYS A 53 12.47 5.41 -9.02
C LYS A 53 11.28 5.12 -8.13
N LEU A 54 10.66 3.96 -8.31
CA LEU A 54 9.54 3.53 -7.48
C LEU A 54 9.99 3.29 -6.02
N LEU A 55 11.14 2.66 -5.81
CA LEU A 55 11.73 2.47 -4.48
C LEU A 55 12.00 3.80 -3.79
N ASN A 56 12.69 4.72 -4.49
CA ASN A 56 12.99 6.04 -3.95
C ASN A 56 11.72 6.81 -3.59
N PHE A 57 10.67 6.71 -4.40
CA PHE A 57 9.38 7.33 -4.11
C PHE A 57 8.80 6.83 -2.78
N PHE A 58 8.73 5.52 -2.56
CA PHE A 58 8.21 4.97 -1.30
C PHE A 58 9.09 5.31 -0.10
N ASN A 59 10.41 5.32 -0.26
CA ASN A 59 11.35 5.70 0.80
C ASN A 59 11.20 7.18 1.19
N VAL A 60 10.98 8.08 0.22
CA VAL A 60 10.66 9.49 0.52
C VAL A 60 9.33 9.62 1.26
N VAL A 61 8.30 8.85 0.86
CA VAL A 61 7.01 8.86 1.58
C VAL A 61 7.16 8.38 3.02
N GLN A 62 7.97 7.35 3.27
CA GLN A 62 8.27 6.85 4.62
C GLN A 62 9.04 7.90 5.45
N ASP A 63 10.14 8.43 4.91
CA ASP A 63 11.02 9.38 5.60
C ASP A 63 10.29 10.68 5.97
N THR A 64 9.47 11.20 5.06
CA THR A 64 8.70 12.43 5.28
C THR A 64 7.42 12.19 6.09
N ALA A 65 6.96 10.95 6.21
CA ALA A 65 5.63 10.60 6.70
C ALA A 65 4.48 11.37 5.99
N GLN A 66 4.68 11.75 4.71
CA GLN A 66 3.71 12.50 3.90
C GLN A 66 3.26 11.69 2.68
N PRO A 67 2.26 10.78 2.82
CA PRO A 67 1.66 10.12 1.67
C PRO A 67 0.77 11.08 0.86
N PRO A 68 0.50 10.78 -0.42
CA PRO A 68 -0.54 11.46 -1.18
C PRO A 68 -1.88 11.46 -0.42
N CYS A 69 -2.59 12.60 -0.41
CA CYS A 69 -3.85 12.74 0.32
C CYS A 69 -4.89 11.67 -0.07
N SER A 70 -4.92 11.25 -1.34
CA SER A 70 -5.84 10.20 -1.82
C SER A 70 -5.60 8.82 -1.18
N TRP A 71 -4.43 8.55 -0.61
CA TRP A 71 -4.14 7.28 0.07
C TRP A 71 -4.80 7.17 1.44
N THR A 72 -5.17 8.30 2.06
CA THR A 72 -5.91 8.31 3.33
C THR A 72 -7.43 8.31 3.13
N GLN A 73 -7.89 8.27 1.87
CA GLN A 73 -9.29 8.24 1.50
C GLN A 73 -9.72 6.83 1.09
N ALA A 74 -10.94 6.43 1.46
CA ALA A 74 -11.52 5.15 1.07
C ALA A 74 -12.97 5.32 0.60
N LYS A 75 -13.38 4.53 -0.40
CA LYS A 75 -14.77 4.44 -0.85
C LYS A 75 -15.40 3.18 -0.26
N ILE A 76 -16.42 3.36 0.58
CA ILE A 76 -17.20 2.25 1.14
C ILE A 76 -18.29 1.87 0.14
N VAL A 77 -18.24 0.63 -0.34
CA VAL A 77 -19.29 0.05 -1.21
C VAL A 77 -19.83 -1.19 -0.50
N PRO A 78 -21.06 -1.15 0.05
CA PRO A 78 -21.70 -2.33 0.61
C PRO A 78 -21.89 -3.39 -0.48
N ILE A 79 -21.39 -4.62 -0.23
CA ILE A 79 -21.61 -5.76 -1.11
C ILE A 79 -22.54 -6.73 -0.37
N LEU A 80 -23.71 -6.99 -0.94
CA LEU A 80 -24.65 -7.96 -0.39
C LEU A 80 -24.03 -9.36 -0.46
N LYS A 81 -23.98 -10.05 0.68
CA LYS A 81 -23.52 -11.45 0.70
C LYS A 81 -24.50 -12.33 -0.08
N PRO A 82 -24.02 -13.37 -0.80
CA PRO A 82 -24.90 -14.30 -1.49
C PRO A 82 -25.96 -14.90 -0.54
N GLY A 83 -27.22 -14.95 -0.98
CA GLY A 83 -28.33 -15.54 -0.21
C GLY A 83 -28.97 -14.66 0.87
N LYS A 84 -28.58 -13.38 0.99
CA LYS A 84 -29.25 -12.42 1.88
C LYS A 84 -30.23 -11.53 1.13
N ASN A 85 -31.34 -11.14 1.76
CA ASN A 85 -32.31 -10.21 1.18
C ASN A 85 -31.75 -8.77 1.18
N PRO A 86 -31.85 -8.03 0.05
CA PRO A 86 -31.41 -6.63 -0.02
C PRO A 86 -32.20 -5.69 0.91
N SER A 87 -33.42 -6.09 1.30
CA SER A 87 -34.33 -5.30 2.14
C SER A 87 -34.04 -5.42 3.65
N GLU A 88 -33.12 -6.30 4.05
CA GLU A 88 -32.67 -6.48 5.44
C GLU A 88 -31.39 -5.67 5.75
N ILE A 89 -31.01 -4.74 4.87
CA ILE A 89 -29.86 -3.82 5.07
C ILE A 89 -30.25 -2.70 6.03
#